data_AF-A0A1Z5JYH7-F1
#
_entry.id   AF-A0A1Z5JYH7-F1
#
_cell.length_a   1.000
_cell.length_b   1.000
_cell.length_c   1.000
_cell.angle_alpha   90.00
_cell.angle_beta   90.00
_cell.angle_gamma   90.00
#
_symmetry.space_group_name_H-M   'P 1'
#
loop_
_entity.id
_entity.type
_entity.pdbx_description
1 polymer ?
#
loop_
_entity_poly.entity_id
_entity_poly.type
_entity_poly.pdbx_seq_one_letter_code
_entity_poly.pdbx_strand_id
1 'polypeptide(L)'
;MIESIPIKPGAEYGSNSSPLSTVPSEASAPQFSFDHVIASDEEASVQPKAERMPSVGCHNYITVFKYAYSLAILAFSVTVVTATIFTNQTKIAADVHSVVAFILIWVLTLWLAVMEGGQGCLVGLQPVDKTLYAQSHPKALKVTNLARKGENLERFIIGRQFLVVLVIFGINMCGSALKGTSVLNLPDVMVEIFINSGVALILMTTILGQLTAQVNAADCMLDFINNYVMLITTHISLFIEMSGLLHSVYLVQMAFAKITGKSSDSSQSTRTLAQTIFFWLRIVFSVAVLSFSLAVTLVALFDGKTTMYSGVPVPVSVTLLFVLMAFVGMMEGMQIALFAVINMPEDELKRHPQAAKVCDLVFSGSHLQAFLIGRQISVTCCMFIVARVATCSVEEGGTTIFGVSAGVQNFFDTGLLGAVITTIIGSLAWRIIASAFPVAFLSNPLIYLIIRLCLVLEASGICSAAWVLARLHRKVAGYKPDVSYLGPPETRGAGKTLEDDLELQEN
;
A
#
# COMPACT_ATOMS: atom_id res chain seq x y z
N MET A 1 -69.22 -7.13 -26.24
CA MET A 1 -69.17 -8.51 -25.69
C MET A 1 -68.59 -8.36 -24.28
N ILE A 2 -69.28 -8.68 -23.17
CA ILE A 2 -70.04 -9.91 -22.83
C ILE A 2 -69.02 -11.06 -22.59
N GLU A 3 -68.84 -11.65 -21.39
CA GLU A 3 -69.48 -11.43 -20.06
C GLU A 3 -68.63 -12.05 -18.89
N SER A 4 -69.09 -11.90 -17.62
CA SER A 4 -68.91 -12.76 -16.40
C SER A 4 -67.62 -13.64 -16.20
N ILE A 5 -66.85 -13.67 -15.09
CA ILE A 5 -67.02 -13.41 -13.62
C ILE A 5 -67.97 -14.42 -12.89
N PRO A 6 -67.70 -14.96 -11.67
CA PRO A 6 -66.56 -15.72 -11.10
C PRO A 6 -67.04 -17.06 -10.44
N ILE A 7 -66.28 -17.69 -9.52
CA ILE A 7 -66.71 -18.23 -8.18
C ILE A 7 -65.54 -18.99 -7.45
N LYS A 8 -65.74 -19.42 -6.18
CA LYS A 8 -64.70 -19.71 -5.15
C LYS A 8 -64.82 -21.16 -4.55
N PRO A 9 -64.39 -21.58 -3.32
CA PRO A 9 -63.58 -22.80 -3.15
C PRO A 9 -64.14 -23.91 -2.21
N GLY A 10 -63.40 -25.02 -2.07
CA GLY A 10 -63.52 -26.10 -1.05
C GLY A 10 -62.49 -27.21 -1.29
N ALA A 11 -62.17 -28.15 -0.37
CA ALA A 11 -62.56 -28.34 1.03
C ALA A 11 -61.51 -29.22 1.78
N GLU A 12 -61.70 -29.48 3.09
CA GLU A 12 -60.81 -30.29 3.97
C GLU A 12 -61.21 -31.79 4.06
N TYR A 13 -60.65 -32.52 5.06
CA TYR A 13 -60.70 -33.97 5.42
C TYR A 13 -59.58 -34.83 4.81
N GLY A 14 -58.98 -35.80 5.55
CA GLY A 14 -59.16 -36.19 6.96
C GLY A 14 -58.19 -37.30 7.42
N SER A 15 -58.17 -37.61 8.73
CA SER A 15 -57.36 -38.65 9.41
C SER A 15 -57.67 -40.10 8.93
N ASN A 16 -56.91 -41.19 9.21
CA ASN A 16 -56.44 -41.63 10.54
C ASN A 16 -55.55 -42.93 10.53
N SER A 17 -54.90 -43.23 11.68
CA SER A 17 -54.50 -44.56 12.24
C SER A 17 -53.52 -45.57 11.56
N SER A 18 -52.63 -46.15 12.38
CA SER A 18 -51.73 -47.33 12.17
C SER A 18 -52.43 -48.67 12.59
N PRO A 19 -51.81 -49.87 12.91
CA PRO A 19 -50.49 -50.17 13.53
C PRO A 19 -49.76 -51.52 13.17
N LEU A 20 -48.69 -51.87 13.94
CA LEU A 20 -47.93 -53.15 14.05
C LEU A 20 -47.10 -53.60 12.83
N SER A 21 -45.92 -54.27 12.95
CA SER A 21 -45.02 -54.69 14.07
C SER A 21 -43.56 -54.81 13.52
N THR A 22 -42.46 -55.29 14.16
CA THR A 22 -42.17 -56.09 15.38
C THR A 22 -40.71 -55.83 15.87
N VAL A 23 -40.28 -56.42 17.00
CA VAL A 23 -38.95 -56.30 17.69
C VAL A 23 -38.58 -57.69 18.27
N PRO A 24 -37.32 -58.24 18.23
CA PRO A 24 -36.14 -57.85 19.06
C PRO A 24 -34.75 -57.98 18.32
N SER A 25 -33.54 -57.85 18.90
CA SER A 25 -33.09 -57.81 20.32
C SER A 25 -31.80 -56.99 20.56
N GLU A 26 -31.64 -56.49 21.80
CA GLU A 26 -30.44 -56.29 22.67
C GLU A 26 -29.06 -55.87 22.10
N ALA A 27 -28.22 -55.05 22.77
CA ALA A 27 -27.90 -55.11 24.21
C ALA A 27 -27.31 -53.82 24.87
N SER A 28 -27.48 -53.73 26.21
CA SER A 28 -26.69 -52.99 27.23
C SER A 28 -26.52 -51.45 27.20
N ALA A 29 -26.93 -50.80 28.31
CA ALA A 29 -26.56 -49.43 28.76
C ALA A 29 -25.49 -49.51 29.91
N PRO A 30 -25.15 -48.50 30.77
CA PRO A 30 -25.90 -47.34 31.32
C PRO A 30 -25.35 -45.95 30.87
N GLN A 31 -25.99 -44.77 31.02
CA GLN A 31 -27.07 -44.22 31.87
C GLN A 31 -26.65 -43.54 33.20
N PHE A 32 -26.63 -42.19 33.21
CA PHE A 32 -26.85 -41.29 34.36
C PHE A 32 -27.25 -39.91 33.76
N SER A 33 -28.52 -39.51 33.84
CA SER A 33 -29.19 -38.70 34.89
C SER A 33 -29.01 -37.19 34.71
N PHE A 34 -30.11 -36.45 34.88
CA PHE A 34 -30.25 -35.02 34.60
C PHE A 34 -31.04 -34.40 35.78
N ASP A 35 -30.60 -33.27 36.32
CA ASP A 35 -31.32 -32.55 37.38
C ASP A 35 -31.59 -31.09 36.96
N HIS A 36 -32.78 -30.60 37.30
CA HIS A 36 -33.22 -29.22 37.04
C HIS A 36 -32.91 -28.30 38.22
N VAL A 37 -32.36 -27.12 37.95
CA VAL A 37 -32.46 -25.95 38.85
C VAL A 37 -32.87 -24.73 38.01
N ILE A 38 -33.63 -23.82 38.64
CA ILE A 38 -34.28 -22.65 38.04
C ILE A 38 -33.32 -21.44 38.04
N ALA A 39 -33.51 -20.53 37.09
CA ALA A 39 -32.72 -19.31 36.97
C ALA A 39 -33.05 -18.25 38.05
N SER A 40 -32.02 -17.53 38.51
CA SER A 40 -32.10 -16.25 39.22
C SER A 40 -30.78 -15.49 39.02
N ASP A 41 -30.80 -14.17 39.20
CA ASP A 41 -29.79 -13.25 38.66
C ASP A 41 -28.44 -13.26 39.39
N GLU A 42 -27.33 -13.14 38.64
CA GLU A 42 -26.05 -12.65 39.16
C GLU A 42 -25.20 -11.98 38.04
N GLU A 43 -24.44 -10.93 38.37
CA GLU A 43 -23.70 -10.09 37.42
C GLU A 43 -22.41 -10.77 36.90
N ALA A 44 -22.53 -11.54 35.81
CA ALA A 44 -21.40 -12.25 35.20
C ALA A 44 -20.40 -11.31 34.48
N SER A 45 -19.47 -10.71 35.24
CA SER A 45 -18.36 -9.92 34.67
C SER A 45 -17.49 -10.75 33.70
N VAL A 46 -17.44 -10.34 32.43
CA VAL A 46 -16.70 -11.08 31.38
C VAL A 46 -15.21 -10.78 31.47
N GLN A 47 -14.47 -11.61 32.24
CA GLN A 47 -13.01 -11.59 32.20
C GLN A 47 -12.49 -12.15 30.86
N PRO A 48 -11.42 -11.56 30.27
CA PRO A 48 -10.85 -12.06 29.03
C PRO A 48 -10.20 -13.43 29.24
N LYS A 49 -10.53 -14.35 28.34
CA LYS A 49 -10.09 -15.75 28.36
C LYS A 49 -8.56 -15.84 28.22
N ALA A 50 -7.86 -16.23 29.28
CA ALA A 50 -6.41 -16.22 29.34
C ALA A 50 -5.76 -17.06 28.20
N GLU A 51 -4.95 -16.42 27.36
CA GLU A 51 -4.19 -17.11 26.31
C GLU A 51 -3.22 -18.13 26.91
N ARG A 52 -3.34 -19.37 26.46
CA ARG A 52 -2.44 -20.46 26.87
C ARG A 52 -1.15 -20.36 26.04
N MET A 53 -0.11 -19.74 26.62
CA MET A 53 1.17 -19.49 25.93
C MET A 53 1.71 -20.73 25.21
N PRO A 54 2.07 -20.64 23.91
CA PRO A 54 2.78 -21.70 23.21
C PRO A 54 4.22 -21.83 23.74
N SER A 55 4.87 -22.96 23.43
CA SER A 55 6.14 -23.38 24.06
C SER A 55 7.29 -22.39 23.90
N VAL A 56 7.64 -21.71 25.00
CA VAL A 56 8.79 -20.81 25.10
C VAL A 56 10.08 -21.63 25.04
N GLY A 57 10.91 -21.40 24.03
CA GLY A 57 12.17 -22.12 23.84
C GLY A 57 12.97 -21.62 22.65
N CYS A 58 12.65 -22.06 21.44
CA CYS A 58 13.45 -21.77 20.23
C CYS A 58 13.01 -20.49 19.49
N HIS A 59 11.70 -20.27 19.34
CA HIS A 59 11.13 -19.22 18.47
C HIS A 59 11.54 -17.79 18.89
N ASN A 60 11.75 -17.57 20.19
CA ASN A 60 12.12 -16.27 20.74
C ASN A 60 13.57 -15.88 20.40
N TYR A 61 14.54 -16.81 20.47
CA TYR A 61 15.94 -16.51 20.13
C TYR A 61 16.11 -16.14 18.65
N ILE A 62 15.43 -16.85 17.75
CA ILE A 62 15.44 -16.53 16.32
C ILE A 62 14.88 -15.12 16.08
N THR A 63 13.78 -14.78 16.75
CA THR A 63 13.15 -13.45 16.65
C THR A 63 14.06 -12.33 17.20
N VAL A 64 14.66 -12.54 18.38
CA VAL A 64 15.62 -11.60 18.98
C VAL A 64 16.86 -11.42 18.10
N PHE A 65 17.39 -12.49 17.51
CA PHE A 65 18.51 -12.43 16.57
C PHE A 65 18.16 -11.61 15.32
N LYS A 66 16.99 -11.84 14.70
CA LYS A 66 16.50 -11.03 13.56
C LYS A 66 16.43 -9.55 13.90
N TYR A 67 15.88 -9.21 15.07
CA TYR A 67 15.80 -7.82 15.53
C TYR A 67 17.19 -7.20 15.77
N ALA A 68 18.10 -7.93 16.39
CA ALA A 68 19.46 -7.46 16.66
C ALA A 68 20.28 -7.24 15.37
N TYR A 69 20.31 -8.22 14.45
CA TYR A 69 21.11 -8.09 13.23
C TYR A 69 20.54 -7.03 12.28
N SER A 70 19.21 -6.95 12.13
CA SER A 70 18.57 -5.94 11.27
C SER A 70 18.81 -4.53 11.82
N LEU A 71 18.76 -4.35 13.14
CA LEU A 71 19.08 -3.06 13.76
C LEU A 71 20.56 -2.69 13.61
N ALA A 72 21.48 -3.66 13.67
CA ALA A 72 22.90 -3.44 13.39
C ALA A 72 23.16 -3.06 11.92
N ILE A 73 22.53 -3.74 10.97
CA ILE A 73 22.61 -3.38 9.53
C ILE A 73 22.04 -1.98 9.28
N LEU A 74 20.94 -1.61 9.93
CA LEU A 74 20.37 -0.27 9.83
C LEU A 74 21.31 0.79 10.42
N ALA A 75 21.87 0.55 11.61
CA ALA A 75 22.81 1.48 12.25
C ALA A 75 24.07 1.67 11.41
N PHE A 76 24.63 0.59 10.84
CA PHE A 76 25.71 0.64 9.87
C PHE A 76 25.33 1.45 8.63
N SER A 77 24.15 1.19 8.05
CA SER A 77 23.65 1.90 6.86
C SER A 77 23.52 3.41 7.09
N VAL A 78 22.92 3.82 8.22
CA VAL A 78 22.82 5.23 8.63
C VAL A 78 24.21 5.85 8.85
N THR A 79 25.14 5.12 9.48
CA THR A 79 26.51 5.59 9.70
C THR A 79 27.25 5.81 8.39
N VAL A 80 27.15 4.87 7.44
CA VAL A 80 27.80 4.95 6.13
C VAL A 80 27.23 6.09 5.30
N VAL A 81 25.91 6.24 5.19
CA VAL A 81 25.27 7.35 4.46
C VAL A 81 25.58 8.70 5.10
N THR A 82 25.64 8.77 6.43
CA THR A 82 26.05 9.98 7.14
C THR A 82 27.51 10.31 6.87
N ALA A 83 28.39 9.30 6.82
CA ALA A 83 29.80 9.48 6.54
C ALA A 83 30.05 9.98 5.11
N THR A 84 29.42 9.38 4.09
CA THR A 84 29.57 9.82 2.69
C THR A 84 29.05 11.24 2.47
N ILE A 85 28.02 11.67 3.22
CA ILE A 85 27.59 13.07 3.23
C ILE A 85 28.70 13.96 3.78
N PHE A 86 29.21 13.69 5.00
CA PHE A 86 30.20 14.57 5.64
C PHE A 86 31.61 14.53 5.05
N THR A 87 31.95 13.54 4.23
CA THR A 87 33.15 13.55 3.37
C THR A 87 32.94 14.24 2.01
N ASN A 88 31.76 14.83 1.78
CA ASN A 88 31.33 15.43 0.51
C ASN A 88 31.39 14.47 -0.69
N GLN A 89 31.10 13.19 -0.45
CA GLN A 89 31.06 12.11 -1.44
C GLN A 89 29.62 11.84 -1.96
N THR A 90 28.68 12.77 -1.72
CA THR A 90 27.32 12.77 -2.28
C THR A 90 27.03 14.09 -2.99
N LYS A 91 26.07 14.10 -3.92
CA LYS A 91 25.88 15.22 -4.85
C LYS A 91 25.56 16.56 -4.14
N ILE A 92 24.54 16.62 -3.28
CA ILE A 92 24.20 17.88 -2.57
C ILE A 92 25.29 18.29 -1.56
N ALA A 93 26.08 17.35 -1.04
CA ALA A 93 27.18 17.66 -0.14
C ALA A 93 28.36 18.32 -0.88
N ALA A 94 28.68 17.84 -2.09
CA ALA A 94 29.71 18.41 -2.96
C ALA A 94 29.26 19.71 -3.66
N ASP A 95 28.05 19.74 -4.23
CA ASP A 95 27.54 20.88 -5.02
C ASP A 95 27.10 22.07 -4.14
N VAL A 96 26.72 21.83 -2.87
CA VAL A 96 26.12 22.85 -1.99
C VAL A 96 26.77 22.86 -0.61
N HIS A 97 26.42 21.91 0.28
CA HIS A 97 26.96 21.82 1.63
C HIS A 97 26.53 20.52 2.34
N SER A 98 27.45 19.84 3.02
CA SER A 98 27.20 18.57 3.72
C SER A 98 26.11 18.68 4.80
N VAL A 99 26.09 19.76 5.60
CA VAL A 99 25.03 19.96 6.62
C VAL A 99 23.66 20.17 5.97
N VAL A 100 23.58 20.77 4.78
CA VAL A 100 22.32 20.95 4.06
C VAL A 100 21.83 19.60 3.53
N ALA A 101 22.71 18.80 2.93
CA ALA A 101 22.39 17.42 2.53
C ALA A 101 21.92 16.56 3.72
N PHE A 102 22.58 16.67 4.88
CA PHE A 102 22.23 15.94 6.10
C PHE A 102 20.87 16.35 6.68
N ILE A 103 20.56 17.64 6.77
CA ILE A 103 19.24 18.09 7.24
C ILE A 103 18.15 17.66 6.23
N LEU A 104 18.41 17.83 4.94
CA LEU A 104 17.45 17.55 3.88
C LEU A 104 17.10 16.06 3.77
N ILE A 105 18.07 15.14 3.85
CA ILE A 105 17.80 13.70 3.81
C ILE A 105 16.90 13.24 4.97
N TRP A 106 17.11 13.76 6.19
CA TRP A 106 16.27 13.42 7.34
C TRP A 106 14.86 14.00 7.21
N VAL A 107 14.72 15.27 6.80
CA VAL A 107 13.40 15.90 6.56
C VAL A 107 12.62 15.14 5.48
N LEU A 108 13.26 14.79 4.37
CA LEU A 108 12.65 14.04 3.29
C LEU A 108 12.27 12.61 3.71
N THR A 109 13.13 11.92 4.48
CA THR A 109 12.85 10.58 5.01
C THR A 109 11.66 10.58 5.97
N LEU A 110 11.56 11.58 6.86
CA LEU A 110 10.41 11.75 7.75
C LEU A 110 9.13 12.10 7.00
N TRP A 111 9.22 12.87 5.91
CA TRP A 111 8.05 13.19 5.08
C TRP A 111 7.57 11.98 4.28
N LEU A 112 8.49 11.16 3.77
CA LEU A 112 8.19 9.87 3.14
C LEU A 112 7.40 8.96 4.10
N ALA A 113 7.80 8.93 5.38
CA ALA A 113 7.13 8.13 6.40
C ALA A 113 5.67 8.56 6.60
N VAL A 114 5.40 9.87 6.61
CA VAL A 114 4.02 10.41 6.67
C VAL A 114 3.21 10.04 5.42
N MET A 115 3.80 10.11 4.22
CA MET A 115 3.12 9.73 2.98
C MET A 115 2.77 8.24 2.92
N GLU A 116 3.69 7.37 3.32
CA GLU A 116 3.54 5.91 3.20
C GLU A 116 2.58 5.33 4.23
N GLY A 117 2.71 5.72 5.50
CA GLY A 117 1.74 5.33 6.54
C GLY A 117 0.39 5.99 6.30
N GLY A 118 0.37 7.30 6.03
CA GLY A 118 -0.85 8.08 5.91
C GLY A 118 -1.75 7.69 4.74
N GLN A 119 -1.20 7.17 3.64
CA GLN A 119 -2.02 6.59 2.58
C GLN A 119 -2.79 5.34 3.07
N GLY A 120 -2.13 4.45 3.80
CA GLY A 120 -2.77 3.27 4.38
C GLY A 120 -3.93 3.67 5.31
N CYS A 121 -3.70 4.66 6.18
CA CYS A 121 -4.75 5.21 7.05
C CYS A 121 -5.93 5.81 6.27
N LEU A 122 -5.70 6.61 5.22
CA LEU A 122 -6.80 7.29 4.52
C LEU A 122 -7.67 6.34 3.69
N VAL A 123 -7.10 5.25 3.18
CA VAL A 123 -7.86 4.18 2.52
C VAL A 123 -8.54 3.29 3.58
N GLY A 124 -7.80 2.86 4.60
CA GLY A 124 -8.34 1.98 5.66
C GLY A 124 -9.44 2.59 6.51
N LEU A 125 -9.40 3.92 6.74
CA LEU A 125 -10.46 4.65 7.43
C LEU A 125 -11.63 5.02 6.50
N GLN A 126 -11.62 4.72 5.20
CA GLN A 126 -12.69 5.11 4.28
C GLN A 126 -14.10 4.62 4.69
N PRO A 127 -14.33 3.33 5.04
CA PRO A 127 -15.65 2.84 5.44
C PRO A 127 -16.04 3.16 6.91
N VAL A 128 -15.10 3.65 7.73
CA VAL A 128 -15.34 3.97 9.15
C VAL A 128 -16.15 5.26 9.27
N ASP A 129 -17.22 5.26 10.06
CA ASP A 129 -17.97 6.50 10.33
C ASP A 129 -17.09 7.55 11.03
N LYS A 130 -17.17 8.78 10.54
CA LYS A 130 -16.51 9.97 11.05
C LYS A 130 -16.94 10.30 12.48
N THR A 131 -18.20 10.05 12.85
CA THR A 131 -18.75 10.42 14.16
C THR A 131 -17.95 9.79 15.31
N LEU A 132 -17.60 8.51 15.16
CA LEU A 132 -16.91 7.67 16.14
C LEU A 132 -15.57 8.24 16.63
N TYR A 133 -14.89 9.02 15.79
CA TYR A 133 -13.59 9.62 16.11
C TYR A 133 -13.56 11.16 16.02
N ALA A 134 -14.70 11.81 15.77
CA ALA A 134 -14.77 13.26 15.54
C ALA A 134 -14.26 14.07 16.74
N GLN A 135 -14.60 13.65 17.96
CA GLN A 135 -14.18 14.32 19.20
C GLN A 135 -12.75 13.94 19.63
N SER A 136 -12.36 12.68 19.46
CA SER A 136 -11.06 12.16 19.91
C SER A 136 -9.91 12.51 18.97
N HIS A 137 -10.17 12.56 17.65
CA HIS A 137 -9.14 12.80 16.63
C HIS A 137 -9.53 13.96 15.68
N PRO A 138 -9.68 15.20 16.18
CA PRO A 138 -10.18 16.33 15.39
C PRO A 138 -9.24 16.80 14.27
N LYS A 139 -7.97 16.36 14.23
CA LYS A 139 -7.08 16.58 13.08
C LYS A 139 -7.26 15.46 12.05
N ALA A 140 -7.34 14.19 12.50
CA ALA A 140 -7.68 13.07 11.61
C ALA A 140 -8.99 13.32 10.86
N LEU A 141 -10.03 13.79 11.57
CA LEU A 141 -11.32 14.20 11.00
C LEU A 141 -11.15 15.21 9.85
N LYS A 142 -10.25 16.19 9.98
CA LYS A 142 -9.98 17.19 8.93
C LYS A 142 -9.29 16.57 7.72
N VAL A 143 -8.34 15.66 7.92
CA VAL A 143 -7.69 14.94 6.80
C VAL A 143 -8.68 14.00 6.11
N THR A 144 -9.48 13.24 6.86
CA THR A 144 -10.47 12.32 6.27
C THR A 144 -11.62 13.04 5.59
N ASN A 145 -12.08 14.20 6.10
CA ASN A 145 -13.07 15.03 5.39
C ASN A 145 -12.51 15.63 4.11
N LEU A 146 -11.23 16.04 4.09
CA LEU A 146 -10.57 16.51 2.87
C LEU A 146 -10.43 15.38 1.83
N ALA A 147 -10.04 14.19 2.27
CA ALA A 147 -9.84 13.02 1.40
C ALA A 147 -11.14 12.41 0.87
N ARG A 148 -12.19 12.28 1.70
CA ARG A 148 -13.50 11.71 1.28
C ARG A 148 -14.41 12.69 0.52
N LYS A 149 -13.98 13.94 0.27
CA LYS A 149 -14.79 14.92 -0.49
C LYS A 149 -14.76 14.62 -1.99
N GLY A 150 -15.69 13.78 -2.46
CA GLY A 150 -15.76 13.32 -3.85
C GLY A 150 -14.52 12.50 -4.24
N GLU A 151 -14.06 12.63 -5.49
CA GLU A 151 -12.87 11.95 -6.05
C GLU A 151 -11.52 12.28 -5.35
N ASN A 152 -11.52 13.04 -4.24
CA ASN A 152 -10.30 13.53 -3.59
C ASN A 152 -9.36 12.42 -3.07
N LEU A 153 -9.85 11.23 -2.71
CA LEU A 153 -9.00 10.12 -2.27
C LEU A 153 -8.16 9.57 -3.43
N GLU A 154 -8.75 9.41 -4.62
CA GLU A 154 -8.05 8.99 -5.83
C GLU A 154 -7.06 10.06 -6.28
N ARG A 155 -7.48 11.33 -6.30
CA ARG A 155 -6.62 12.49 -6.58
C ARG A 155 -5.44 12.59 -5.61
N PHE A 156 -5.67 12.30 -4.33
CA PHE A 156 -4.62 12.19 -3.32
C PHE A 156 -3.65 11.04 -3.67
N ILE A 157 -4.14 9.83 -3.94
CA ILE A 157 -3.29 8.67 -4.31
C ILE A 157 -2.40 9.00 -5.52
N ILE A 158 -2.94 9.69 -6.54
CA ILE A 158 -2.24 10.17 -7.73
C ILE A 158 -1.13 11.17 -7.37
N GLY A 159 -1.48 12.33 -6.80
CA GLY A 159 -0.51 13.39 -6.56
C GLY A 159 0.54 13.02 -5.50
N ARG A 160 0.15 12.23 -4.50
CA ARG A 160 1.06 11.66 -3.49
C ARG A 160 2.06 10.69 -4.12
N GLN A 161 1.72 9.97 -5.20
CA GLN A 161 2.70 9.12 -5.89
C GLN A 161 3.82 9.95 -6.53
N PHE A 162 3.49 11.07 -7.20
CA PHE A 162 4.53 11.96 -7.74
C PHE A 162 5.36 12.61 -6.63
N LEU A 163 4.72 13.01 -5.52
CA LEU A 163 5.43 13.57 -4.38
C LEU A 163 6.41 12.56 -3.75
N VAL A 164 6.03 11.29 -3.63
CA VAL A 164 6.94 10.19 -3.21
C VAL A 164 8.14 10.09 -4.15
N VAL A 165 7.95 10.18 -5.46
CA VAL A 165 9.05 10.14 -6.45
C VAL A 165 10.00 11.32 -6.28
N LEU A 166 9.47 12.55 -6.13
CA LEU A 166 10.28 13.75 -5.89
C LEU A 166 11.08 13.65 -4.58
N VAL A 167 10.45 13.14 -3.51
CA VAL A 167 11.08 12.95 -2.20
C VAL A 167 12.18 11.89 -2.26
N ILE A 168 11.95 10.75 -2.91
CA ILE A 168 12.97 9.71 -3.13
C ILE A 168 14.11 10.23 -4.01
N PHE A 169 13.83 11.02 -5.05
CA PHE A 169 14.87 11.64 -5.88
C PHE A 169 15.73 12.62 -5.07
N GLY A 170 15.11 13.44 -4.20
CA GLY A 170 15.83 14.31 -3.26
C GLY A 170 16.69 13.55 -2.25
N ILE A 171 16.18 12.44 -1.70
CA ILE A 171 16.93 11.53 -0.82
C ILE A 171 18.15 10.95 -1.56
N ASN A 172 17.97 10.50 -2.80
CA ASN A 172 19.06 10.00 -3.65
C ASN A 172 20.11 11.09 -3.94
N MET A 173 19.71 12.33 -4.26
CA MET A 173 20.66 13.43 -4.45
C MET A 173 21.45 13.78 -3.16
N CYS A 174 20.85 13.61 -1.98
CA CYS A 174 21.51 13.87 -0.71
C CYS A 174 22.41 12.73 -0.23
N GLY A 175 21.99 11.47 -0.39
CA GLY A 175 22.63 10.30 0.23
C GLY A 175 23.32 9.32 -0.72
N SER A 176 23.08 9.41 -2.04
CA SER A 176 23.74 8.52 -3.00
C SER A 176 25.20 8.91 -3.17
N ALA A 177 26.08 7.92 -3.05
CA ALA A 177 27.51 8.08 -3.24
C ALA A 177 27.86 8.40 -4.70
N LEU A 178 28.94 9.15 -4.89
CA LEU A 178 29.57 9.39 -6.18
C LEU A 178 30.49 8.21 -6.57
N LYS A 179 30.80 8.04 -7.86
CA LYS A 179 31.69 6.98 -8.34
C LYS A 179 33.07 7.08 -7.67
N GLY A 180 33.61 5.94 -7.22
CA GLY A 180 34.93 5.89 -6.54
C GLY A 180 34.92 6.34 -5.07
N THR A 181 33.74 6.41 -4.44
CA THR A 181 33.61 6.73 -3.00
C THR A 181 34.31 5.68 -2.15
N SER A 182 35.20 6.12 -1.26
CA SER A 182 35.75 5.31 -0.16
C SER A 182 35.64 6.07 1.15
N VAL A 183 35.12 5.41 2.19
CA VAL A 183 34.77 6.03 3.47
C VAL A 183 34.97 5.02 4.61
N LEU A 184 35.26 5.53 5.82
CA LEU A 184 35.42 4.75 7.06
C LEU A 184 36.47 3.61 6.99
N ASN A 185 37.37 3.62 5.99
CA ASN A 185 38.33 2.55 5.69
C ASN A 185 37.69 1.15 5.55
N LEU A 186 36.48 1.09 4.98
CA LEU A 186 35.79 -0.16 4.72
C LEU A 186 36.48 -0.99 3.63
N PRO A 187 36.50 -2.33 3.72
CA PRO A 187 36.98 -3.20 2.64
C PRO A 187 36.16 -3.01 1.36
N ASP A 188 36.81 -3.16 0.19
CA ASP A 188 36.20 -2.95 -1.13
C ASP A 188 34.87 -3.70 -1.32
N VAL A 189 34.77 -4.91 -0.79
CA VAL A 189 33.54 -5.72 -0.82
C VAL A 189 32.37 -5.06 -0.08
N MET A 190 32.63 -4.36 1.04
CA MET A 190 31.60 -3.60 1.76
C MET A 190 31.26 -2.29 1.05
N VAL A 191 32.26 -1.62 0.45
CA VAL A 191 32.04 -0.43 -0.39
C VAL A 191 31.15 -0.77 -1.59
N GLU A 192 31.45 -1.86 -2.30
CA GLU A 192 30.64 -2.27 -3.45
C GLU A 192 29.21 -2.67 -3.03
N ILE A 193 29.08 -3.54 -2.00
CA ILE A 193 27.79 -4.07 -1.57
C ILE A 193 26.88 -3.00 -0.95
N PHE A 194 27.40 -2.02 -0.20
CA PHE A 194 26.57 -1.05 0.53
C PHE A 194 26.59 0.38 -0.03
N ILE A 195 27.68 0.80 -0.66
CA ILE A 195 27.88 2.20 -1.11
C ILE A 195 27.61 2.32 -2.61
N ASN A 196 28.39 1.62 -3.45
CA ASN A 196 28.28 1.75 -4.91
C ASN A 196 26.94 1.20 -5.46
N SER A 197 26.40 0.16 -4.83
CA SER A 197 25.06 -0.36 -5.10
C SER A 197 23.92 0.55 -4.62
N GLY A 198 24.19 1.48 -3.68
CA GLY A 198 23.18 2.26 -2.97
C GLY A 198 22.41 1.50 -1.87
N VAL A 199 22.72 0.23 -1.57
CA VAL A 199 21.96 -0.60 -0.62
C VAL A 199 21.86 0.00 0.79
N ALA A 200 22.89 0.69 1.30
CA ALA A 200 22.80 1.37 2.60
C ALA A 200 21.72 2.46 2.61
N LEU A 201 21.69 3.30 1.57
CA LEU A 201 20.68 4.35 1.41
C LEU A 201 19.27 3.74 1.26
N ILE A 202 19.16 2.66 0.49
CA ILE A 202 17.91 1.94 0.28
C ILE A 202 17.38 1.34 1.60
N LEU A 203 18.22 0.69 2.39
CA LEU A 203 17.84 0.10 3.69
C LEU A 203 17.46 1.18 4.70
N MET A 204 18.23 2.27 4.78
CA MET A 204 17.92 3.44 5.61
C MET A 204 16.54 4.02 5.24
N THR A 205 16.33 4.31 3.96
CA THR A 205 15.10 4.93 3.44
C THR A 205 13.89 4.02 3.58
N THR A 206 14.04 2.73 3.26
CA THR A 206 12.96 1.73 3.38
C THR A 206 12.55 1.53 4.83
N ILE A 207 13.49 1.37 5.76
CA ILE A 207 13.15 1.03 7.15
C ILE A 207 12.65 2.25 7.92
N LEU A 208 13.33 3.40 7.82
CA LEU A 208 12.98 4.63 8.54
C LEU A 208 11.85 5.40 7.84
N GLY A 209 11.96 5.56 6.52
CA GLY A 209 11.09 6.40 5.71
C GLY A 209 9.85 5.71 5.16
N GLN A 210 9.70 4.39 5.29
CA GLN A 210 8.48 3.69 4.81
C GLN A 210 7.94 2.70 5.86
N LEU A 211 8.71 1.67 6.20
CA LEU A 211 8.21 0.53 6.97
C LEU A 211 7.84 0.85 8.42
N THR A 212 8.66 1.62 9.14
CA THR A 212 8.37 2.03 10.52
C THR A 212 7.03 2.78 10.63
N ALA A 213 6.65 3.52 9.59
CA ALA A 213 5.34 4.17 9.49
C ALA A 213 4.25 3.20 9.06
N GLN A 214 4.43 2.43 7.97
CA GLN A 214 3.43 1.47 7.49
C GLN A 214 3.02 0.44 8.56
N VAL A 215 3.95 -0.01 9.42
CA VAL A 215 3.66 -0.95 10.52
C VAL A 215 2.76 -0.33 11.60
N ASN A 216 3.01 0.93 12.01
CA ASN A 216 2.15 1.63 12.99
C ASN A 216 0.82 2.07 12.38
N ALA A 217 0.83 2.54 11.13
CA ALA A 217 -0.36 2.93 10.38
C ALA A 217 -1.34 1.77 10.12
N ALA A 218 -0.90 0.51 10.23
CA ALA A 218 -1.76 -0.66 10.05
C ALA A 218 -2.60 -1.04 11.29
N ASP A 219 -2.25 -0.54 12.48
CA ASP A 219 -2.97 -0.82 13.75
C ASP A 219 -3.50 0.46 14.44
N CYS A 220 -2.86 1.61 14.20
CA CYS A 220 -3.13 2.87 14.88
C CYS A 220 -3.41 4.00 13.87
N MET A 221 -4.31 3.76 12.90
CA MET A 221 -4.60 4.67 11.78
C MET A 221 -4.98 6.07 12.26
N LEU A 222 -5.91 6.16 13.21
CA LEU A 222 -6.46 7.41 13.71
C LEU A 222 -5.38 8.27 14.36
N ASP A 223 -4.65 7.69 15.32
CA ASP A 223 -3.54 8.33 16.02
C ASP A 223 -2.43 8.76 15.05
N PHE A 224 -2.11 7.93 14.05
CA PHE A 224 -1.08 8.23 13.06
C PHE A 224 -1.41 9.50 12.23
N ILE A 225 -2.63 9.64 11.72
CA ILE A 225 -3.02 10.81 10.91
C ILE A 225 -3.54 12.02 11.72
N ASN A 226 -3.58 11.95 13.05
CA ASN A 226 -4.06 13.04 13.92
C ASN A 226 -3.02 14.17 14.07
N ASN A 227 -2.38 14.59 12.98
CA ASN A 227 -1.28 15.55 12.95
C ASN A 227 -1.40 16.52 11.75
N TYR A 228 -0.75 17.69 11.84
CA TYR A 228 -0.82 18.72 10.79
C TYR A 228 0.06 18.42 9.56
N VAL A 229 1.14 17.65 9.71
CA VAL A 229 2.02 17.27 8.59
C VAL A 229 1.25 16.42 7.59
N MET A 230 0.37 15.53 8.06
CA MET A 230 -0.52 14.76 7.19
C MET A 230 -1.50 15.65 6.43
N LEU A 231 -2.14 16.62 7.10
CA LEU A 231 -3.06 17.56 6.45
C LEU A 231 -2.36 18.41 5.36
N ILE A 232 -1.16 18.91 5.66
CA ILE A 232 -0.30 19.61 4.70
C ILE A 232 0.07 18.69 3.52
N THR A 233 0.42 17.43 3.81
CA THR A 233 0.78 16.42 2.80
C THR A 233 -0.40 16.11 1.88
N THR A 234 -1.63 15.99 2.40
CA THR A 234 -2.84 15.84 1.57
C THR A 234 -3.08 17.06 0.70
N HIS A 235 -2.93 18.29 1.21
CA HIS A 235 -3.06 19.50 0.38
C HIS A 235 -1.99 19.60 -0.72
N ILE A 236 -0.72 19.32 -0.41
CA ILE A 236 0.36 19.32 -1.41
C ILE A 236 0.14 18.21 -2.46
N SER A 237 -0.37 17.05 -2.04
CA SER A 237 -0.71 15.96 -2.97
C SER A 237 -1.84 16.34 -3.92
N LEU A 238 -2.92 16.96 -3.41
CA LEU A 238 -4.01 17.48 -4.25
C LEU A 238 -3.53 18.61 -5.19
N PHE A 239 -2.63 19.48 -4.72
CA PHE A 239 -2.00 20.50 -5.58
C PHE A 239 -1.15 19.88 -6.70
N ILE A 240 -0.42 18.81 -6.41
CA ILE A 240 0.38 18.09 -7.40
C ILE A 240 -0.49 17.34 -8.41
N GLU A 241 -1.66 16.82 -8.01
CA GLU A 241 -2.65 16.28 -8.98
C GLU A 241 -3.06 17.35 -10.00
N MET A 242 -3.27 18.60 -9.56
CA MET A 242 -3.71 19.67 -10.45
C MET A 242 -2.76 19.92 -11.62
N SER A 243 -1.47 19.59 -11.48
CA SER A 243 -0.46 19.68 -12.56
C SER A 243 -0.78 18.85 -13.81
N GLY A 244 -1.56 17.78 -13.67
CA GLY A 244 -1.93 16.90 -14.78
C GLY A 244 -0.91 15.83 -15.15
N LEU A 245 0.33 15.86 -14.64
CA LEU A 245 1.44 15.08 -15.18
C LEU A 245 1.22 13.55 -15.17
N LEU A 246 0.41 13.02 -14.24
CA LEU A 246 0.09 11.59 -14.12
C LEU A 246 -1.32 11.21 -14.63
N HIS A 247 -2.07 12.13 -15.26
CA HIS A 247 -3.48 11.95 -15.63
C HIS A 247 -3.78 10.85 -16.65
N SER A 248 -2.79 10.36 -17.39
CA SER A 248 -2.94 9.21 -18.30
C SER A 248 -3.50 7.97 -17.57
N VAL A 249 -3.31 7.86 -16.26
CA VAL A 249 -3.89 6.79 -15.45
C VAL A 249 -5.43 6.81 -15.38
N TYR A 250 -6.08 7.97 -15.52
CA TYR A 250 -7.55 8.05 -15.55
C TYR A 250 -8.13 7.28 -16.74
N LEU A 251 -7.40 7.16 -17.85
CA LEU A 251 -7.80 6.32 -18.98
C LEU A 251 -7.83 4.83 -18.61
N VAL A 252 -6.93 4.38 -17.73
CA VAL A 252 -6.93 3.00 -17.20
C VAL A 252 -8.17 2.78 -16.34
N GLN A 253 -8.50 3.72 -15.44
CA GLN A 253 -9.71 3.67 -14.61
C GLN A 253 -10.99 3.63 -15.47
N MET A 254 -11.09 4.50 -16.48
CA MET A 254 -12.22 4.53 -17.42
C MET A 254 -12.33 3.23 -18.24
N ALA A 255 -11.20 2.65 -18.67
CA ALA A 255 -11.19 1.36 -19.36
C ALA A 255 -11.66 0.21 -18.45
N PHE A 256 -11.16 0.14 -17.22
CA PHE A 256 -11.57 -0.90 -16.25
C PHE A 256 -13.02 -0.76 -15.81
N ALA A 257 -13.56 0.45 -15.62
CA ALA A 257 -14.99 0.67 -15.40
C ALA A 257 -15.83 0.11 -16.57
N LYS A 258 -15.47 0.46 -17.81
CA LYS A 258 -16.15 -0.03 -19.00
C LYS A 258 -16.07 -1.57 -19.16
N ILE A 259 -14.95 -2.19 -18.78
CA ILE A 259 -14.77 -3.65 -18.84
C ILE A 259 -15.56 -4.37 -17.74
N THR A 260 -15.64 -3.80 -16.53
CA THR A 260 -16.32 -4.42 -15.38
C THR A 260 -17.84 -4.22 -15.37
N GLY A 261 -18.37 -3.38 -16.27
CA GLY A 261 -19.82 -3.17 -16.40
C GLY A 261 -20.44 -2.32 -15.28
N LYS A 262 -19.65 -1.85 -14.30
CA LYS A 262 -20.11 -0.78 -13.41
C LYS A 262 -20.29 0.50 -14.23
N SER A 263 -21.42 1.18 -14.03
CA SER A 263 -21.58 2.57 -14.41
C SER A 263 -20.53 3.44 -13.71
N SER A 264 -19.99 4.44 -14.43
CA SER A 264 -19.06 5.43 -13.86
C SER A 264 -19.81 6.52 -13.09
N ASP A 265 -20.65 6.11 -12.15
CA ASP A 265 -21.50 7.01 -11.34
C ASP A 265 -20.72 7.75 -10.23
N SER A 266 -19.39 7.64 -10.25
CA SER A 266 -18.47 8.49 -9.50
C SER A 266 -18.47 9.93 -10.04
N SER A 267 -19.55 10.67 -9.78
CA SER A 267 -19.63 12.13 -9.95
C SER A 267 -19.21 12.68 -11.33
N GLN A 268 -19.69 12.07 -12.42
CA GLN A 268 -19.72 12.77 -13.73
C GLN A 268 -20.72 13.95 -13.77
N SER A 269 -21.51 14.11 -12.71
CA SER A 269 -22.27 15.31 -12.38
C SER A 269 -21.49 16.61 -12.65
N THR A 270 -21.99 17.40 -13.60
CA THR A 270 -21.76 18.85 -13.74
C THR A 270 -20.30 19.35 -13.77
N ARG A 271 -19.36 18.59 -14.36
CA ARG A 271 -18.13 19.20 -14.90
C ARG A 271 -18.51 20.22 -15.98
N THR A 272 -18.26 21.51 -15.74
CA THR A 272 -18.48 22.57 -16.74
C THR A 272 -17.63 22.34 -18.01
N LEU A 273 -17.99 22.97 -19.13
CA LEU A 273 -17.24 22.82 -20.39
C LEU A 273 -15.75 23.14 -20.21
N ALA A 274 -15.41 24.20 -19.47
CA ALA A 274 -14.03 24.56 -19.15
C ALA A 274 -13.31 23.50 -18.31
N GLN A 275 -13.96 22.95 -17.28
CA GLN A 275 -13.39 21.87 -16.45
C GLN A 275 -13.19 20.58 -17.24
N THR A 276 -14.10 20.26 -18.16
CA THR A 276 -14.00 19.09 -19.04
C THR A 276 -12.85 19.26 -20.04
N ILE A 277 -12.69 20.42 -20.66
CA ILE A 277 -11.54 20.73 -21.54
C ILE A 277 -10.22 20.65 -20.74
N PHE A 278 -10.17 21.25 -19.54
CA PHE A 278 -8.97 21.22 -18.69
C PHE A 278 -8.60 19.81 -18.20
N PHE A 279 -9.59 18.94 -17.97
CA PHE A 279 -9.37 17.52 -17.64
C PHE A 279 -8.76 16.76 -18.83
N TRP A 280 -9.37 16.87 -20.03
CA TRP A 280 -8.85 16.19 -21.22
C TRP A 280 -7.48 16.72 -21.68
N LEU A 281 -7.22 18.02 -21.54
CA LEU A 281 -5.91 18.61 -21.81
C LEU A 281 -4.81 18.00 -20.92
N ARG A 282 -5.07 17.83 -19.63
CA ARG A 282 -4.16 17.18 -18.67
C ARG A 282 -3.93 15.71 -19.00
N ILE A 283 -4.98 14.97 -19.42
CA ILE A 283 -4.84 13.60 -19.94
C ILE A 283 -3.92 13.56 -21.16
N VAL A 284 -4.16 14.38 -22.17
CA VAL A 284 -3.35 14.42 -23.41
C VAL A 284 -1.88 14.76 -23.11
N PHE A 285 -1.64 15.74 -22.23
CA PHE A 285 -0.31 16.08 -21.74
C PHE A 285 0.38 14.88 -21.06
N SER A 286 -0.29 14.21 -20.13
CA SER A 286 0.28 13.04 -19.44
C SER A 286 0.55 11.87 -20.38
N VAL A 287 -0.34 11.60 -21.34
CA VAL A 287 -0.14 10.57 -22.37
C VAL A 287 1.07 10.91 -23.24
N ALA A 288 1.24 12.17 -23.64
CA ALA A 288 2.42 12.61 -24.39
C ALA A 288 3.72 12.43 -23.58
N VAL A 289 3.73 12.86 -22.30
CA VAL A 289 4.90 12.70 -21.40
C VAL A 289 5.25 11.23 -21.18
N LEU A 290 4.26 10.36 -20.94
CA LEU A 290 4.48 8.92 -20.79
C LEU A 290 4.99 8.29 -22.09
N SER A 291 4.40 8.64 -23.24
CA SER A 291 4.79 8.08 -24.55
C SER A 291 6.20 8.51 -24.94
N PHE A 292 6.57 9.77 -24.68
CA PHE A 292 7.92 10.27 -24.85
C PHE A 292 8.92 9.56 -23.92
N SER A 293 8.57 9.40 -22.64
CA SER A 293 9.40 8.68 -21.67
C SER A 293 9.67 7.25 -22.13
N LEU A 294 8.61 6.52 -22.51
CA LEU A 294 8.69 5.16 -23.07
C LEU A 294 9.57 5.12 -24.33
N ALA A 295 9.40 6.06 -25.27
CA ALA A 295 10.18 6.11 -26.50
C ALA A 295 11.68 6.30 -26.23
N VAL A 296 12.06 7.25 -25.36
CA VAL A 296 13.45 7.50 -24.98
C VAL A 296 14.04 6.27 -24.26
N THR A 297 13.34 5.74 -23.24
CA THR A 297 13.82 4.58 -22.48
C THR A 297 13.92 3.31 -23.32
N LEU A 298 12.96 3.05 -24.22
CA LEU A 298 13.03 1.87 -25.10
C LEU A 298 14.13 2.01 -26.14
N VAL A 299 14.31 3.19 -26.78
CA VAL A 299 15.44 3.39 -27.72
C VAL A 299 16.78 3.29 -27.00
N ALA A 300 16.92 3.86 -25.81
CA ALA A 300 18.11 3.65 -24.98
C ALA A 300 18.37 2.16 -24.70
N LEU A 301 17.31 1.38 -24.41
CA LEU A 301 17.41 -0.04 -24.11
C LEU A 301 17.75 -0.89 -25.35
N PHE A 302 17.23 -0.54 -26.54
CA PHE A 302 17.57 -1.20 -27.80
C PHE A 302 18.99 -0.84 -28.29
N ASP A 303 19.43 0.40 -28.07
CA ASP A 303 20.79 0.87 -28.36
C ASP A 303 21.85 0.35 -27.34
N GLY A 304 21.44 -0.27 -26.23
CA GLY A 304 22.32 -0.66 -25.12
C GLY A 304 22.77 0.49 -24.22
N LYS A 305 22.26 1.71 -24.42
CA LYS A 305 22.56 2.96 -23.67
C LYS A 305 21.79 3.05 -22.34
N THR A 306 21.74 1.96 -21.59
CA THR A 306 21.08 1.89 -20.27
C THR A 306 22.03 1.33 -19.22
N THR A 307 21.76 1.59 -17.94
CA THR A 307 22.59 1.08 -16.84
C THR A 307 22.36 -0.41 -16.50
N MET A 308 22.00 -1.22 -17.50
CA MET A 308 21.77 -2.66 -17.33
C MET A 308 23.08 -3.44 -17.42
N TYR A 309 23.14 -4.61 -16.78
CA TYR A 309 24.36 -5.41 -16.73
C TYR A 309 24.83 -5.87 -18.12
N SER A 310 26.12 -5.69 -18.39
CA SER A 310 26.79 -6.14 -19.62
C SER A 310 26.58 -7.65 -19.83
N GLY A 311 26.14 -8.03 -21.03
CA GLY A 311 25.89 -9.42 -21.41
C GLY A 311 24.44 -9.89 -21.23
N VAL A 312 23.54 -9.11 -20.63
CA VAL A 312 22.11 -9.44 -20.62
C VAL A 312 21.48 -9.07 -21.97
N PRO A 313 20.87 -10.01 -22.71
CA PRO A 313 20.31 -9.72 -24.04
C PRO A 313 19.16 -8.72 -23.99
N VAL A 314 19.11 -7.79 -24.94
CA VAL A 314 18.08 -6.74 -25.04
C VAL A 314 16.64 -7.28 -24.93
N PRO A 315 16.24 -8.38 -25.61
CA PRO A 315 14.88 -8.93 -25.45
C PRO A 315 14.57 -9.37 -24.01
N VAL A 316 15.56 -9.91 -23.28
CA VAL A 316 15.41 -10.29 -21.87
C VAL A 316 15.21 -9.04 -21.01
N SER A 317 15.99 -7.99 -21.23
CA SER A 317 15.84 -6.72 -20.50
C SER A 317 14.48 -6.05 -20.76
N VAL A 318 13.99 -6.06 -22.00
CA VAL A 318 12.64 -5.57 -22.35
C VAL A 318 11.56 -6.41 -21.66
N THR A 319 11.68 -7.75 -21.65
CA THR A 319 10.74 -8.62 -20.93
C THR A 319 10.77 -8.38 -19.43
N LEU A 320 11.95 -8.26 -18.82
CA LEU A 320 12.13 -7.97 -17.39
C LEU A 320 11.47 -6.64 -17.01
N LEU A 321 11.61 -5.59 -17.83
CA LEU A 321 10.99 -4.29 -17.58
C LEU A 321 9.47 -4.41 -17.37
N PHE A 322 8.76 -5.03 -18.32
CA PHE A 322 7.30 -5.16 -18.23
C PHE A 322 6.85 -6.18 -17.17
N VAL A 323 7.52 -7.32 -17.04
CA VAL A 323 7.17 -8.36 -16.06
C VAL A 323 7.37 -7.86 -14.62
N LEU A 324 8.49 -7.20 -14.34
CA LEU A 324 8.77 -6.66 -13.01
C LEU A 324 7.87 -5.45 -12.69
N MET A 325 7.57 -4.57 -13.65
CA MET A 325 6.59 -3.50 -13.43
C MET A 325 5.18 -4.03 -13.15
N ALA A 326 4.74 -5.09 -13.84
CA ALA A 326 3.44 -5.71 -13.55
C ALA A 326 3.41 -6.39 -12.16
N PHE A 327 4.51 -7.03 -11.77
CA PHE A 327 4.64 -7.67 -10.45
C PHE A 327 4.70 -6.66 -9.30
N VAL A 328 5.50 -5.59 -9.44
CA VAL A 328 5.52 -4.45 -8.50
C VAL A 328 4.14 -3.79 -8.43
N GLY A 329 3.53 -3.51 -9.58
CA GLY A 329 2.20 -2.94 -9.66
C GLY A 329 1.14 -3.77 -8.93
N MET A 330 1.17 -5.09 -9.09
CA MET A 330 0.26 -5.99 -8.38
C MET A 330 0.45 -5.92 -6.86
N MET A 331 1.69 -5.82 -6.36
CA MET A 331 1.98 -5.61 -4.93
C MET A 331 1.53 -4.25 -4.40
N GLU A 332 1.69 -3.20 -5.20
CA GLU A 332 1.32 -1.82 -4.87
C GLU A 332 -0.21 -1.64 -4.84
N GLY A 333 -0.92 -2.21 -5.82
CA GLY A 333 -2.38 -2.29 -5.81
C GLY A 333 -2.90 -3.15 -4.66
N MET A 334 -2.27 -4.30 -4.39
CA MET A 334 -2.68 -5.17 -3.29
C MET A 334 -2.62 -4.47 -1.92
N GLN A 335 -1.62 -3.63 -1.67
CA GLN A 335 -1.57 -2.81 -0.46
C GLN A 335 -2.83 -1.93 -0.33
N ILE A 336 -3.22 -1.21 -1.39
CA ILE A 336 -4.42 -0.37 -1.40
C ILE A 336 -5.68 -1.22 -1.14
N ALA A 337 -5.84 -2.34 -1.86
CA ALA A 337 -7.02 -3.18 -1.73
C ALA A 337 -7.15 -3.82 -0.35
N LEU A 338 -6.04 -4.27 0.26
CA LEU A 338 -6.03 -4.81 1.62
C LEU A 338 -6.38 -3.74 2.66
N PHE A 339 -5.87 -2.50 2.53
CA PHE A 339 -6.33 -1.41 3.39
C PHE A 339 -7.82 -1.11 3.17
N ALA A 340 -8.33 -1.12 1.93
CA ALA A 340 -9.74 -0.81 1.66
C ALA A 340 -10.73 -1.82 2.30
N VAL A 341 -10.35 -3.09 2.45
CA VAL A 341 -11.22 -4.13 3.04
C VAL A 341 -10.99 -4.38 4.54
N ILE A 342 -9.97 -3.79 5.17
CA ILE A 342 -9.64 -4.03 6.60
C ILE A 342 -10.76 -3.62 7.57
N ASN A 343 -11.66 -2.74 7.13
CA ASN A 343 -12.81 -2.22 7.86
C ASN A 343 -14.13 -2.46 7.09
N MET A 344 -14.17 -3.48 6.22
CA MET A 344 -15.35 -3.91 5.48
C MET A 344 -16.09 -5.03 6.26
N PRO A 345 -17.45 -5.07 6.27
CA PRO A 345 -18.21 -6.14 6.91
C PRO A 345 -17.90 -7.53 6.35
N GLU A 346 -17.84 -8.54 7.24
CA GLU A 346 -17.52 -9.91 6.84
C GLU A 346 -18.56 -10.52 5.89
N ASP A 347 -19.84 -10.11 5.96
CA ASP A 347 -20.91 -10.67 5.14
C ASP A 347 -20.86 -10.19 3.68
N GLU A 348 -20.27 -9.02 3.41
CA GLU A 348 -19.93 -8.56 2.07
C GLU A 348 -18.77 -9.40 1.52
N LEU A 349 -17.70 -9.55 2.32
CA LEU A 349 -16.49 -10.28 1.95
C LEU A 349 -16.74 -11.79 1.71
N LYS A 350 -17.59 -12.43 2.51
CA LYS A 350 -17.96 -13.86 2.39
C LYS A 350 -18.66 -14.19 1.07
N ARG A 351 -19.19 -13.21 0.34
CA ARG A 351 -19.75 -13.36 -1.02
C ARG A 351 -18.65 -13.61 -2.06
N HIS A 352 -17.39 -13.37 -1.73
CA HIS A 352 -16.22 -13.52 -2.60
C HIS A 352 -15.19 -14.50 -2.00
N PRO A 353 -15.36 -15.83 -2.15
CA PRO A 353 -14.57 -16.84 -1.44
C PRO A 353 -13.05 -16.80 -1.64
N GLN A 354 -12.54 -16.16 -2.70
CA GLN A 354 -11.11 -15.97 -2.90
C GLN A 354 -10.57 -14.72 -2.21
N ALA A 355 -11.34 -13.63 -2.15
CA ALA A 355 -10.99 -12.44 -1.37
C ALA A 355 -11.07 -12.73 0.14
N ALA A 356 -12.06 -13.51 0.58
CA ALA A 356 -12.15 -14.00 1.95
C ALA A 356 -10.86 -14.73 2.38
N LYS A 357 -10.44 -15.77 1.64
CA LYS A 357 -9.18 -16.51 1.90
C LYS A 357 -7.92 -15.63 1.94
N VAL A 358 -7.91 -14.54 1.18
CA VAL A 358 -6.82 -13.55 1.18
C VAL A 358 -6.84 -12.75 2.49
N CYS A 359 -8.01 -12.30 2.92
CA CYS A 359 -8.18 -11.57 4.18
C CYS A 359 -7.94 -12.47 5.41
N ASP A 360 -8.44 -13.72 5.41
CA ASP A 360 -8.19 -14.74 6.43
C ASP A 360 -6.68 -14.94 6.67
N LEU A 361 -5.88 -14.89 5.59
CA LEU A 361 -4.43 -15.01 5.67
C LEU A 361 -3.76 -13.73 6.18
N VAL A 362 -4.21 -12.54 5.74
CA VAL A 362 -3.53 -11.26 6.00
C VAL A 362 -3.93 -10.63 7.34
N PHE A 363 -5.19 -10.74 7.77
CA PHE A 363 -5.67 -10.15 9.02
C PHE A 363 -5.55 -11.09 10.23
N SER A 364 -5.00 -12.30 10.04
CA SER A 364 -4.62 -13.18 11.14
C SER A 364 -3.42 -12.61 11.91
N GLY A 365 -3.65 -12.21 13.16
CA GLY A 365 -2.62 -11.70 14.07
C GLY A 365 -1.91 -10.45 13.53
N SER A 366 -0.62 -10.59 13.20
CA SER A 366 0.22 -9.49 12.70
C SER A 366 0.68 -9.68 11.25
N HIS A 367 -0.01 -10.55 10.49
CA HIS A 367 0.34 -10.85 9.10
C HIS A 367 0.21 -9.65 8.15
N LEU A 368 -0.62 -8.64 8.45
CA LEU A 368 -0.73 -7.43 7.63
C LEU A 368 0.56 -6.61 7.69
N GLN A 369 1.09 -6.36 8.89
CA GLN A 369 2.36 -5.67 9.08
C GLN A 369 3.53 -6.49 8.53
N ALA A 370 3.51 -7.81 8.70
CA ALA A 370 4.51 -8.69 8.10
C ALA A 370 4.47 -8.68 6.57
N PHE A 371 3.27 -8.72 5.98
CA PHE A 371 3.04 -8.52 4.55
C PHE A 371 3.62 -7.18 4.08
N LEU A 372 3.34 -6.07 4.77
CA LEU A 372 3.84 -4.74 4.38
C LEU A 372 5.38 -4.69 4.35
N ILE A 373 6.06 -5.32 5.32
CA ILE A 373 7.52 -5.47 5.35
C ILE A 373 8.02 -6.32 4.17
N GLY A 374 7.49 -7.52 4.00
CA GLY A 374 7.90 -8.45 2.94
C GLY A 374 7.62 -7.94 1.52
N ARG A 375 6.48 -7.26 1.34
CA ARG A 375 6.07 -6.54 0.14
C ARG A 375 7.09 -5.46 -0.20
N GLN A 376 7.50 -4.63 0.76
CA GLN A 376 8.48 -3.58 0.49
C GLN A 376 9.86 -4.15 0.16
N ILE A 377 10.31 -5.24 0.81
CA ILE A 377 11.54 -5.95 0.41
C ILE A 377 11.44 -6.36 -1.07
N SER A 378 10.34 -7.01 -1.46
CA SER A 378 10.11 -7.47 -2.84
C SER A 378 10.04 -6.31 -3.85
N VAL A 379 9.23 -5.28 -3.56
CA VAL A 379 9.10 -4.06 -4.37
C VAL A 379 10.46 -3.39 -4.55
N THR A 380 11.22 -3.19 -3.48
CA THR A 380 12.55 -2.57 -3.53
C THR A 380 13.53 -3.38 -4.38
N CYS A 381 13.59 -4.70 -4.22
CA CYS A 381 14.46 -5.56 -5.04
C CYS A 381 14.07 -5.53 -6.53
N CYS A 382 12.78 -5.60 -6.86
CA CYS A 382 12.31 -5.52 -8.24
C CYS A 382 12.55 -4.12 -8.84
N MET A 383 12.28 -3.05 -8.09
CA MET A 383 12.51 -1.67 -8.53
C MET A 383 13.99 -1.36 -8.74
N PHE A 384 14.91 -2.01 -8.03
CA PHE A 384 16.35 -1.87 -8.30
C PHE A 384 16.72 -2.38 -9.72
N ILE A 385 16.21 -3.56 -10.10
CA ILE A 385 16.43 -4.12 -11.44
C ILE A 385 15.72 -3.28 -12.50
N VAL A 386 14.47 -2.86 -12.25
CA VAL A 386 13.72 -2.00 -13.17
C VAL A 386 14.40 -0.64 -13.36
N ALA A 387 14.96 -0.04 -12.30
CA ALA A 387 15.73 1.19 -12.41
C ALA A 387 17.00 1.00 -13.25
N ARG A 388 17.73 -0.11 -13.09
CA ARG A 388 18.90 -0.44 -13.93
C ARG A 388 18.54 -0.48 -15.42
N VAL A 389 17.42 -1.12 -15.76
CA VAL A 389 16.90 -1.24 -17.13
C VAL A 389 16.32 0.09 -17.68
N ALA A 390 15.66 0.89 -16.85
CA ALA A 390 14.95 2.09 -17.29
C ALA A 390 15.79 3.39 -17.27
N THR A 391 16.94 3.39 -16.57
CA THR A 391 17.85 4.54 -16.49
C THR A 391 18.76 4.58 -17.72
N CYS A 392 18.66 5.67 -18.47
CA CYS A 392 19.54 5.99 -19.59
C CYS A 392 20.96 6.24 -19.08
N SER A 393 21.96 5.93 -19.91
CA SER A 393 23.36 6.24 -19.65
C SER A 393 24.10 6.36 -20.98
N VAL A 394 24.28 7.58 -21.46
CA VAL A 394 25.17 7.89 -22.59
C VAL A 394 26.49 8.44 -22.06
N GLU A 395 27.61 7.97 -22.60
CA GLU A 395 28.95 8.48 -22.23
C GLU A 395 29.19 9.88 -22.80
N GLU A 396 30.04 10.68 -22.15
CA GLU A 396 30.35 12.04 -22.60
C GLU A 396 31.01 12.02 -24.00
N GLY A 397 30.39 12.72 -24.96
CA GLY A 397 30.77 12.70 -26.38
C GLY A 397 30.16 11.55 -27.20
N GLY A 398 29.41 10.63 -26.59
CA GLY A 398 28.68 9.57 -27.26
C GLY A 398 27.43 10.04 -28.00
N THR A 399 26.92 9.21 -28.93
CA THR A 399 25.74 9.53 -29.74
C THR A 399 24.46 9.57 -28.89
N THR A 400 23.98 10.78 -28.62
CA THR A 400 22.78 11.07 -27.81
C THR A 400 21.52 10.41 -28.37
N ILE A 401 20.56 10.11 -27.50
CA ILE A 401 19.29 9.48 -27.86
C ILE A 401 18.49 10.47 -28.72
N PHE A 402 18.02 10.04 -29.90
CA PHE A 402 17.40 10.89 -30.93
C PHE A 402 18.26 12.09 -31.41
N GLY A 403 19.56 12.12 -31.15
CA GLY A 403 20.43 13.23 -31.58
C GLY A 403 20.18 14.56 -30.84
N VAL A 404 19.58 14.53 -29.65
CA VAL A 404 19.33 15.72 -28.83
C VAL A 404 20.63 16.38 -28.33
N SER A 405 20.54 17.64 -27.89
CA SER A 405 21.67 18.35 -27.29
C SER A 405 22.09 17.73 -25.94
N ALA A 406 23.36 17.93 -25.56
CA ALA A 406 23.92 17.38 -24.32
C ALA A 406 23.11 17.76 -23.06
N GLY A 407 22.53 18.97 -23.00
CA GLY A 407 21.67 19.38 -21.87
C GLY A 407 20.38 18.57 -21.76
N VAL A 408 19.82 18.10 -22.88
CA VAL A 408 18.63 17.23 -22.90
C VAL A 408 19.02 15.77 -22.63
N GLN A 409 20.18 15.32 -23.14
CA GLN A 409 20.73 14.00 -22.80
C GLN A 409 21.00 13.88 -21.29
N ASN A 410 21.66 14.88 -20.69
CA ASN A 410 21.87 14.97 -19.24
C ASN A 410 20.56 14.93 -18.43
N PHE A 411 19.45 15.41 -19.00
CA PHE A 411 18.12 15.28 -18.39
C PHE A 411 17.58 13.84 -18.48
N PHE A 412 17.77 13.13 -19.60
CA PHE A 412 17.40 11.71 -19.72
C PHE A 412 18.19 10.83 -18.75
N ASP A 413 19.50 11.09 -18.60
CA ASP A 413 20.42 10.32 -17.75
C ASP A 413 20.21 10.58 -16.25
N THR A 414 19.32 11.51 -15.85
CA THR A 414 18.82 11.59 -14.46
C THR A 414 18.00 10.37 -14.04
N GLY A 415 17.52 9.57 -15.00
CA GLY A 415 16.58 8.47 -14.76
C GLY A 415 15.13 8.91 -14.51
N LEU A 416 14.82 10.22 -14.53
CA LEU A 416 13.47 10.75 -14.25
C LEU A 416 12.41 10.21 -15.22
N LEU A 417 12.75 9.95 -16.48
CA LEU A 417 11.83 9.32 -17.45
C LEU A 417 11.48 7.88 -17.03
N GLY A 418 12.47 7.10 -16.57
CA GLY A 418 12.24 5.78 -15.98
C GLY A 418 11.38 5.84 -14.72
N ALA A 419 11.58 6.85 -13.88
CA ALA A 419 10.75 7.11 -12.71
C ALA A 419 9.29 7.44 -13.09
N VAL A 420 9.05 8.20 -14.17
CA VAL A 420 7.69 8.49 -14.67
C VAL A 420 7.00 7.23 -15.22
N ILE A 421 7.70 6.42 -16.02
CA ILE A 421 7.17 5.15 -16.57
C ILE A 421 6.75 4.21 -15.43
N THR A 422 7.65 3.96 -14.49
CA THR A 422 7.41 3.07 -13.34
C THR A 422 6.34 3.62 -12.40
N THR A 423 6.25 4.93 -12.26
CA THR A 423 5.18 5.59 -11.49
C THR A 423 3.81 5.33 -12.09
N ILE A 424 3.62 5.54 -13.39
CA ILE A 424 2.29 5.43 -14.02
C ILE A 424 1.93 3.95 -14.24
N ILE A 425 2.80 3.19 -14.91
CA ILE A 425 2.53 1.81 -15.34
C ILE A 425 2.83 0.79 -14.23
N GLY A 426 3.96 0.97 -13.53
CA GLY A 426 4.45 0.03 -12.53
C GLY A 426 3.87 0.21 -11.12
N SER A 427 3.04 1.23 -10.86
CA SER A 427 2.42 1.45 -9.55
C SER A 427 1.02 2.07 -9.64
N LEU A 428 0.88 3.27 -10.19
CA LEU A 428 -0.33 4.07 -10.03
C LEU A 428 -1.56 3.48 -10.73
N ALA A 429 -1.41 2.91 -11.93
CA ALA A 429 -2.48 2.18 -12.62
C ALA A 429 -3.11 1.10 -11.73
N TRP A 430 -2.26 0.31 -11.06
CA TRP A 430 -2.69 -0.76 -10.17
C TRP A 430 -3.27 -0.24 -8.86
N ARG A 431 -2.69 0.82 -8.28
CA ARG A 431 -3.23 1.49 -7.07
C ARG A 431 -4.66 2.01 -7.30
N ILE A 432 -4.98 2.57 -8.47
CA ILE A 432 -6.33 3.07 -8.76
C ILE A 432 -7.32 1.94 -9.05
N ILE A 433 -6.96 0.93 -9.85
CA ILE A 433 -7.82 -0.26 -10.05
C ILE A 433 -8.15 -0.91 -8.71
N ALA A 434 -7.15 -1.05 -7.83
CA ALA A 434 -7.33 -1.57 -6.48
C ALA A 434 -8.18 -0.68 -5.57
N SER A 435 -8.10 0.66 -5.69
CA SER A 435 -8.93 1.58 -4.91
C SER A 435 -10.39 1.56 -5.33
N ALA A 436 -10.68 1.43 -6.62
CA ALA A 436 -12.04 1.43 -7.16
C ALA A 436 -12.72 0.04 -7.15
N PHE A 437 -11.93 -1.04 -7.14
CA PHE A 437 -12.41 -2.43 -7.21
C PHE A 437 -11.70 -3.39 -6.24
N PRO A 438 -11.57 -3.07 -4.93
CA PRO A 438 -10.69 -3.79 -4.01
C PRO A 438 -11.02 -5.28 -3.87
N VAL A 439 -12.28 -5.64 -3.64
CA VAL A 439 -12.71 -7.04 -3.48
C VAL A 439 -12.49 -7.86 -4.77
N ALA A 440 -12.68 -7.25 -5.94
CA ALA A 440 -12.42 -7.90 -7.22
C ALA A 440 -10.90 -8.07 -7.47
N PHE A 441 -10.08 -7.09 -7.07
CA PHE A 441 -8.63 -7.17 -7.14
C PHE A 441 -8.08 -8.31 -6.27
N LEU A 442 -8.54 -8.42 -5.02
CA LEU A 442 -8.15 -9.50 -4.09
C LEU A 442 -8.72 -10.87 -4.47
N SER A 443 -9.75 -10.94 -5.32
CA SER A 443 -10.30 -12.19 -5.84
C SER A 443 -9.41 -12.88 -6.89
N ASN A 444 -8.30 -12.27 -7.31
CA ASN A 444 -7.31 -12.90 -8.19
C ASN A 444 -6.44 -13.92 -7.41
N PRO A 445 -6.34 -15.20 -7.84
CA PRO A 445 -5.58 -16.22 -7.11
C PRO A 445 -4.08 -15.95 -6.99
N LEU A 446 -3.49 -15.14 -7.89
CA LEU A 446 -2.07 -14.75 -7.80
C LEU A 446 -1.77 -13.91 -6.55
N ILE A 447 -2.73 -13.12 -6.08
CA ILE A 447 -2.61 -12.29 -4.87
C ILE A 447 -2.23 -13.15 -3.66
N TYR A 448 -2.91 -14.30 -3.49
CA TYR A 448 -2.67 -15.23 -2.38
C TYR A 448 -1.25 -15.83 -2.40
N LEU A 449 -0.70 -16.10 -3.60
CA LEU A 449 0.67 -16.59 -3.76
C LEU A 449 1.70 -15.51 -3.44
N ILE A 450 1.46 -14.27 -3.89
CA ILE A 450 2.35 -13.13 -3.63
C ILE A 450 2.36 -12.75 -2.14
N ILE A 451 1.22 -12.82 -1.45
CA ILE A 451 1.17 -12.63 0.01
C ILE A 451 2.05 -13.65 0.73
N ARG A 452 1.95 -14.94 0.36
CA ARG A 452 2.82 -15.98 0.94
C ARG A 452 4.30 -15.72 0.66
N LEU A 453 4.66 -15.26 -0.54
CA LEU A 453 6.02 -14.84 -0.86
C LEU A 453 6.48 -13.66 0.02
N CYS A 454 5.62 -12.66 0.23
CA CYS A 454 5.93 -11.53 1.11
C CYS A 454 6.15 -12.01 2.56
N LEU A 455 5.31 -12.89 3.09
CA LEU A 455 5.50 -13.45 4.44
C LEU A 455 6.82 -14.25 4.56
N VAL A 456 7.24 -14.97 3.52
CA VAL A 456 8.56 -15.63 3.47
C VAL A 456 9.71 -14.62 3.39
N LEU A 457 9.54 -13.51 2.68
CA LEU A 457 10.54 -12.43 2.60
C LEU A 457 10.67 -11.65 3.92
N GLU A 458 9.58 -11.41 4.65
CA GLU A 458 9.66 -10.89 6.03
C GLU A 458 10.41 -11.86 6.94
N ALA A 459 10.11 -13.16 6.82
CA ALA A 459 10.74 -14.20 7.62
C ALA A 459 12.28 -14.32 7.43
N SER A 460 12.88 -13.66 6.42
CA SER A 460 14.33 -13.47 6.33
C SER A 460 14.91 -12.67 7.51
N GLY A 461 14.14 -11.72 8.04
CA GLY A 461 14.54 -10.79 9.10
C GLY A 461 15.18 -9.48 8.62
N ILE A 462 15.47 -9.30 7.33
CA ILE A 462 16.38 -8.24 6.84
C ILE A 462 15.91 -6.83 7.26
N CYS A 463 14.61 -6.55 7.19
CA CYS A 463 14.01 -5.28 7.59
C CYS A 463 13.31 -5.32 8.96
N SER A 464 13.51 -6.35 9.78
CA SER A 464 12.79 -6.48 11.06
C SER A 464 13.14 -5.42 12.11
N ALA A 465 14.16 -4.58 11.90
CA ALA A 465 14.36 -3.34 12.63
C ALA A 465 13.12 -2.42 12.58
N ALA A 466 12.33 -2.47 11.50
CA ALA A 466 11.06 -1.77 11.40
C ALA A 466 10.09 -2.14 12.54
N TRP A 467 10.06 -3.40 13.00
CA TRP A 467 9.25 -3.80 14.17
C TRP A 467 9.73 -3.15 15.47
N VAL A 468 11.05 -3.08 15.67
CA VAL A 468 11.67 -2.50 16.87
C VAL A 468 11.37 -1.00 16.92
N LEU A 469 11.58 -0.31 15.79
CA LEU A 469 11.34 1.13 15.65
C LEU A 469 9.86 1.48 15.68
N ALA A 470 8.98 0.66 15.09
CA ALA A 470 7.53 0.85 15.16
C ALA A 470 7.05 0.80 16.61
N ARG A 471 7.46 -0.21 17.39
CA ARG A 471 7.15 -0.31 18.84
C ARG A 471 7.71 0.87 19.63
N LEU A 472 8.94 1.31 19.35
CA LEU A 472 9.55 2.47 20.01
C LEU A 472 8.78 3.76 19.69
N HIS A 473 8.53 4.03 18.40
CA HIS A 473 7.76 5.18 17.92
C HIS A 473 6.35 5.20 18.52
N ARG A 474 5.66 4.05 18.51
CA ARG A 474 4.32 3.89 19.12
C ARG A 474 4.33 4.25 20.61
N LYS A 475 5.33 3.78 21.36
CA LYS A 475 5.49 4.10 22.80
C LYS A 475 5.82 5.58 23.03
N VAL A 476 6.64 6.20 22.18
CA VAL A 476 7.03 7.62 22.29
C VAL A 476 5.88 8.55 21.90
N ALA A 477 5.09 8.19 20.88
CA ALA A 477 3.96 8.99 20.39
C ALA A 477 2.65 8.72 21.15
N GLY A 478 2.60 7.70 22.02
CA GLY A 478 1.42 7.34 22.81
C GLY A 478 0.31 6.61 22.03
N TYR A 479 0.60 6.15 20.80
CA TYR A 479 -0.36 5.56 19.87
C TYR A 479 -1.02 4.29 20.41
N LYS A 480 -2.36 4.22 20.27
CA LYS A 480 -3.19 3.06 20.63
C LYS A 480 -3.78 2.39 19.39
N PRO A 481 -4.18 1.10 19.47
CA PRO A 481 -4.92 0.44 18.39
C PRO A 481 -6.23 1.18 18.08
N ASP A 482 -6.65 1.22 16.83
CA ASP A 482 -7.96 1.78 16.45
C ASP A 482 -9.12 1.05 17.13
N VAL A 483 -8.96 -0.25 17.46
CA VAL A 483 -9.96 -1.01 18.24
C VAL A 483 -10.21 -0.44 19.65
N SER A 484 -9.27 0.33 20.21
CA SER A 484 -9.45 1.01 21.50
C SER A 484 -10.29 2.29 21.43
N TYR A 485 -10.55 2.79 20.22
CA TYR A 485 -11.40 3.95 19.96
C TYR A 485 -12.71 3.59 19.24
N LEU A 486 -12.69 2.57 18.38
CA LEU A 486 -13.77 2.18 17.47
C LEU A 486 -14.40 0.80 17.77
N GLY A 487 -13.94 0.11 18.81
CA GLY A 487 -14.33 -1.28 19.09
C GLY A 487 -13.83 -2.29 18.02
N PRO A 488 -14.17 -3.58 18.14
CA PRO A 488 -13.87 -4.60 17.12
C PRO A 488 -14.48 -4.26 15.75
N PRO A 489 -13.85 -4.62 14.62
CA PRO A 489 -14.40 -4.37 13.28
C PRO A 489 -15.83 -4.89 13.09
N GLU A 490 -16.14 -6.07 13.65
CA GLU A 490 -17.47 -6.69 13.67
C GLU A 490 -18.58 -5.78 14.25
N THR A 491 -18.22 -4.87 15.14
CA THR A 491 -19.17 -3.93 15.80
C THR A 491 -19.22 -2.55 15.15
N ARG A 492 -18.36 -2.28 14.16
CA ARG A 492 -18.35 -1.02 13.40
C ARG A 492 -19.47 -1.10 12.37
N GLY A 493 -20.64 -0.58 12.73
CA GLY A 493 -21.76 -0.44 11.80
C GLY A 493 -21.28 0.23 10.51
N ALA A 494 -21.65 -0.35 9.36
CA ALA A 494 -21.20 0.13 8.06
C ALA A 494 -21.51 1.62 7.91
N GLY A 495 -20.50 2.42 7.57
CA GLY A 495 -20.70 3.84 7.34
C GLY A 495 -21.77 4.05 6.28
N LYS A 496 -22.82 4.81 6.63
CA LYS A 496 -23.92 5.19 5.73
C LYS A 496 -23.34 5.65 4.38
N THR A 497 -23.95 5.18 3.29
CA THR A 497 -23.55 5.52 1.92
C THR A 497 -23.62 7.04 1.72
N LEU A 498 -22.89 7.55 0.72
CA LEU A 498 -22.83 8.98 0.35
C LEU A 498 -24.19 9.64 0.00
N GLU A 499 -25.27 8.87 -0.02
CA GLU A 499 -26.65 9.34 -0.23
C GLU A 499 -27.21 10.05 1.02
N ASP A 500 -26.89 9.56 2.23
CA ASP A 500 -27.40 10.11 3.50
C ASP A 500 -26.79 11.49 3.85
N ASP A 501 -25.58 11.81 3.34
CA ASP A 501 -24.92 13.11 3.53
C ASP A 501 -25.66 14.27 2.80
N LEU A 502 -26.71 13.95 1.99
CA LEU A 502 -27.59 14.93 1.33
C LEU A 502 -28.83 15.29 2.18
N GLU A 503 -29.49 14.34 2.84
CA GLU A 503 -30.65 14.61 3.70
C GLU A 503 -30.31 15.54 4.89
N LEU A 504 -29.03 15.51 5.31
CA LEU A 504 -28.47 16.39 6.35
C LEU A 504 -28.09 17.80 5.83
N GLN A 505 -28.51 18.19 4.63
CA GLN A 505 -28.41 19.58 4.13
C GLN A 505 -29.76 20.22 3.80
N GLU A 506 -30.89 19.52 3.97
CA GLU A 506 -32.24 20.05 3.76
C GLU A 506 -33.06 20.25 5.07
N ASN A 507 -32.39 20.29 6.23
CA ASN A 507 -32.97 20.63 7.55
C ASN A 507 -32.13 21.70 8.28
#